data_AF-S2VGZ9-F1
#
_entry.id   AF-S2VGZ9-F1
#
_cell.length_a   1.000
_cell.length_b   1.000
_cell.length_c   1.000
_cell.angle_alpha   90.00
_cell.angle_beta   90.00
_cell.angle_gamma   90.00
#
_symmetry.space_group_name_H-M   'P 1'
#
loop_
_entity.id
_entity.type
_entity.pdbx_description
1 polymer ?
#
loop_
_entity_poly.entity_id
_entity_poly.type
_entity_poly.pdbx_seq_one_letter_code
_entity_poly.pdbx_strand_id
1 'polypeptide(L)' 'MKRARLLNELKKIAKQTGHTLVTTEGTRHTRVTIGNVSDIVGRHRDIPEETAKATIRKFRKGLGL' A
#
# COMPACT_ATOMS: atom_id res chain seq x y z
N MET A 1 10.16 7.75 2.19
CA MET A 1 9.33 8.34 1.11
C MET A 1 8.04 8.95 1.63
N LYS A 2 7.44 9.90 0.91
CA LYS A 2 6.14 10.49 1.30
C LYS A 2 5.02 9.44 1.24
N ARG A 3 4.12 9.43 2.22
CA ARG A 3 2.92 8.55 2.26
C ARG A 3 2.08 8.67 0.99
N ALA A 4 1.90 9.89 0.49
CA ALA A 4 1.17 10.11 -0.76
C ALA A 4 1.81 9.40 -1.97
N ARG A 5 3.15 9.34 -2.01
CA ARG A 5 3.88 8.62 -3.05
C ARG A 5 3.63 7.11 -2.95
N LEU A 6 3.72 6.54 -1.74
CA LEU A 6 3.41 5.13 -1.50
C LEU A 6 1.98 4.76 -1.95
N LEU A 7 0.98 5.56 -1.56
CA LEU A 7 -0.41 5.34 -1.95
C LEU A 7 -0.62 5.40 -3.46
N ASN A 8 0.08 6.32 -4.15
CA ASN A 8 0.05 6.39 -5.61
C ASN A 8 0.66 5.15 -6.27
N GLU A 9 1.74 4.60 -5.72
CA GLU A 9 2.33 3.35 -6.23
C GLU A 9 1.40 2.16 -6.01
N LEU A 10 0.78 2.06 -4.83
CA LEU A 10 -0.23 1.04 -4.54
C LEU A 10 -1.43 1.15 -5.48
N LYS A 11 -1.88 2.37 -5.80
CA LYS A 11 -2.97 2.59 -6.76
C LYS A 11 -2.59 2.14 -8.18
N LYS A 12 -1.34 2.33 -8.60
CA LYS A 12 -0.83 1.82 -9.89
C LYS A 12 -0.82 0.30 -9.92
N ILE A 13 -0.33 -0.35 -8.86
CA ILE A 13 -0.31 -1.81 -8.72
C ILE A 13 -1.73 -2.38 -8.77
N ALA A 14 -2.67 -1.76 -8.05
CA ALA A 14 -4.08 -2.14 -8.10
C ALA A 14 -4.63 -2.07 -9.53
N LYS A 15 -4.39 -0.95 -10.23
CA LYS A 15 -4.83 -0.78 -11.63
C LYS A 15 -4.20 -1.80 -12.58
N GLN A 16 -2.92 -2.11 -12.41
CA GLN A 16 -2.21 -3.10 -13.24
C GLN A 16 -2.77 -4.52 -13.07
N THR A 17 -3.26 -4.84 -11.87
CA THR A 17 -3.77 -6.18 -11.51
C THR A 17 -5.29 -6.28 -11.65
N GLY A 18 -5.96 -5.23 -12.14
CA GLY A 18 -7.43 -5.20 -12.27
C GLY A 18 -8.17 -5.11 -10.94
N HIS A 19 -7.49 -4.75 -9.85
CA HIS A 19 -8.07 -4.63 -8.52
C HIS A 19 -8.28 -3.16 -8.11
N THR A 20 -9.07 -2.97 -7.05
CA THR A 20 -9.27 -1.65 -6.43
C THR A 20 -8.46 -1.56 -5.13
N LEU A 21 -7.83 -0.40 -4.92
CA LEU A 21 -7.21 -0.06 -3.64
C LEU A 21 -8.29 0.41 -2.67
N VAL A 22 -8.49 -0.35 -1.59
CA VAL A 22 -9.37 0.01 -0.47
C VAL A 22 -8.52 0.48 0.70
N THR A 23 -8.82 1.67 1.21
CA THR A 23 -8.18 2.21 2.41
C THR A 23 -9.18 2.27 3.54
N THR A 24 -8.90 1.60 4.65
CA THR A 24 -9.68 1.71 5.88
C THR A 24 -8.86 2.48 6.91
N GLU A 25 -9.35 3.63 7.34
CA GLU A 25 -8.70 4.39 8.39
C GLU A 25 -8.96 3.76 9.76
N GLY A 26 -7.89 3.47 10.50
CA GLY A 26 -7.96 3.17 11.92
C GLY A 26 -7.43 4.34 12.75
N THR A 27 -7.33 4.14 14.07
CA THR A 27 -6.86 5.16 15.02
C THR A 27 -5.43 5.63 14.76
N ARG A 28 -4.47 4.70 14.63
CA ARG A 28 -3.03 5.03 14.45
C ARG A 28 -2.48 4.69 13.07
N HIS A 29 -3.10 3.76 12.36
CA HIS A 29 -2.64 3.26 11.07
C HIS A 29 -3.79 3.25 10.06
N THR A 30 -3.47 3.38 8.78
CA THR A 30 -4.39 3.12 7.68
C THR A 30 -4.15 1.70 7.19
N ARG A 31 -5.20 0.88 7.14
CA ARG A 31 -5.16 -0.41 6.46
C ARG A 31 -5.35 -0.18 4.96
N VAL A 32 -4.47 -0.77 4.16
CA VAL A 32 -4.54 -0.78 2.69
C VAL A 32 -4.81 -2.20 2.23
N THR A 33 -5.78 -2.37 1.34
CA THR A 33 -6.16 -3.67 0.80
C THR A 33 -6.28 -3.58 -0.71
N ILE A 34 -5.70 -4.54 -1.43
CA ILE A 34 -5.80 -4.68 -2.88
C ILE A 34 -6.08 -6.16 -3.15
N GLY A 35 -7.25 -6.48 -3.71
CA GLY A 35 -7.67 -7.86 -3.90
C GLY A 35 -7.63 -8.65 -2.59
N ASN A 36 -6.83 -9.71 -2.56
CA ASN A 36 -6.66 -10.58 -1.38
C ASN A 36 -5.47 -10.20 -0.49
N VAL A 37 -4.72 -9.14 -0.83
CA VAL A 37 -3.54 -8.71 -0.07
C VAL A 37 -3.89 -7.49 0.77
N SER A 38 -3.51 -7.50 2.04
CA SER A 38 -3.65 -6.33 2.92
C SER A 38 -2.37 -6.02 3.69
N ASP A 39 -2.18 -4.74 3.99
CA ASP A 39 -1.07 -4.23 4.79
C ASP A 39 -1.48 -3.02 5.63
N ILE A 40 -0.65 -2.66 6.61
CA ILE A 40 -0.85 -1.47 7.45
C ILE A 40 0.20 -0.42 7.14
N VAL A 41 -0.25 0.82 6.92
CA VAL A 41 0.61 1.96 6.63
C VAL A 41 0.41 3.01 7.73
N GLY A 42 1.50 3.52 8.29
CA GLY A 42 1.45 4.60 9.27
C GLY A 42 0.81 5.88 8.70
N ARG A 43 0.16 6.67 9.55
CA ARG A 43 -0.44 7.96 9.13
C ARG A 43 0.56 9.11 9.05
N HIS A 44 1.84 8.87 9.34
CA HIS A 44 2.87 9.90 9.24
C HIS A 44 3.14 10.28 7.78
N ARG A 45 3.47 11.55 7.55
CA ARG A 45 3.72 12.11 6.21
C ARG A 45 4.87 11.41 5.50
N ASP A 46 5.89 11.04 6.26
CA ASP A 46 7.14 10.49 5.76
C ASP A 46 7.29 9.05 6.27
N ILE A 47 7.07 8.08 5.39
CA ILE A 47 7.24 6.66 5.68
C ILE A 47 8.72 6.28 5.50
N PRO A 48 9.34 5.52 6.42
CA PRO A 48 10.68 4.96 6.20
C PRO A 48 10.74 4.26 4.84
N GLU A 49 11.79 4.54 4.07
CA GLU A 49 11.87 4.05 2.70
C GLU A 49 11.86 2.52 2.60
N GLU A 50 12.55 1.86 3.53
CA GLU A 50 12.56 0.40 3.64
C GLU A 50 11.16 -0.17 3.87
N THR A 51 10.38 0.41 4.80
CA THR A 51 9.00 0.00 5.06
C THR A 51 8.14 0.17 3.82
N ALA A 52 8.23 1.32 3.13
CA ALA A 52 7.46 1.56 1.92
C ALA A 52 7.79 0.57 0.79
N LYS A 53 9.08 0.29 0.57
CA LYS A 53 9.55 -0.71 -0.39
C LYS A 53 9.08 -2.12 -0.02
N ALA A 54 9.13 -2.47 1.26
CA ALA A 54 8.64 -3.76 1.77
C ALA A 54 7.14 -3.93 1.52
N THR A 55 6.34 -2.90 1.82
CA THR A 55 4.89 -2.88 1.52
C THR A 55 4.65 -3.07 0.01
N ILE A 56 5.33 -2.31 -0.86
CA ILE A 56 5.20 -2.46 -2.31
C ILE A 56 5.53 -3.89 -2.76
N ARG A 57 6.65 -4.45 -2.27
CA ARG A 57 7.08 -5.81 -2.59
C ARG A 57 6.05 -6.85 -2.15
N LYS A 58 5.47 -6.67 -0.97
CA LYS A 58 4.40 -7.54 -0.44
C LYS A 58 3.18 -7.55 -1.35
N PHE A 59 2.73 -6.38 -1.82
CA PHE A 59 1.61 -6.28 -2.76
C PHE A 59 1.93 -6.90 -4.12
N ARG A 60 3.11 -6.65 -4.70
CA ARG A 60 3.49 -7.24 -5.98
C ARG A 60 3.50 -8.77 -5.90
N LYS A 61 4.19 -9.32 -4.90
CA LYS A 61 4.25 -10.78 -4.66
C LYS A 61 2.87 -11.39 -4.45
N GLY A 62 2.03 -10.77 -3.63
CA GLY A 62 0.70 -11.32 -3.32
C GLY A 62 -0.31 -11.19 -4.47
N LEU A 63 -0.04 -10.34 -5.46
CA LEU A 63 -0.87 -10.15 -6.65
C LEU A 63 -0.26 -10.76 -7.93
N GLY A 64 0.88 -11.45 -7.83
CA GLY A 64 1.52 -12.14 -8.96
C GLY A 64 2.28 -11.22 -9.92
N LEU A 65 2.76 -10.05 -9.46
CA LEU A 65 3.67 -9.13 -10.18
C LEU A 65 5.12 -9.29 -9.72
#